data_AF-A0A1I5XF89-F1
#
_entry.id   AF-A0A1I5XF89-F1
#
_cell.length_a   1.000
_cell.length_b   1.000
_cell.length_c   1.000
_cell.angle_alpha   90.00
_cell.angle_beta   90.00
_cell.angle_gamma   90.00
#
_symmetry.space_group_name_H-M   'P 1'
#
loop_
_entity.id
_entity.type
_entity.pdbx_description
1 polymer ?
#
loop_
_entity_poly.entity_id
_entity_poly.type
_entity_poly.pdbx_seq_one_letter_code
_entity_poly.pdbx_strand_id
1 'polypeptide(L)'
;MHETGGTSPPTGEVLDRYRADPVTARKINRLFRAIRPGGGSTEYTNKEVADRIGASDTYLGYLREGERLDPPISLARAIEEFFGAKPGYLDPDADPAIVAKVDCHLEMVEKLNRLFHTIRSGDGEREYTNKEVADRVNVSAAYIGYLRRGKRDFPTIWVAREIEKVFGVLPGYLDPGANPETVEMVERQLSMIEALRAELQLQNSLLQDQLLRLESRTADDGPPPADPQRDPAVARRTDRQLAMPEGLRAHLDVLEELREGGLSGEVVEEAALRMQSRDADDGTRPS
;
A
#
# COMPACT_ATOMS: atom_id res chain seq x y z
N MET A 1 71.12 4.62 37.74
CA MET A 1 69.96 3.93 38.34
C MET A 1 68.73 4.68 37.89
N HIS A 2 68.02 4.11 36.91
CA HIS A 2 66.86 4.71 36.26
C HIS A 2 65.59 4.11 36.84
N GLU A 3 64.66 4.94 37.30
CA GLU A 3 63.26 4.57 37.49
C GLU A 3 62.38 5.64 36.82
N THR A 4 61.99 5.37 35.59
CA THR A 4 60.91 6.07 34.90
C THR A 4 59.63 5.23 35.07
N GLY A 5 58.75 5.66 35.97
CA GLY A 5 57.44 5.06 36.17
C GLY A 5 56.53 5.32 34.97
N GLY A 6 56.38 4.33 34.11
CA GLY A 6 55.39 4.33 33.03
C GLY A 6 54.02 3.95 33.58
N THR A 7 53.10 4.92 33.63
CA THR A 7 51.67 4.66 33.80
C THR A 7 51.13 4.20 32.44
N SER A 8 50.97 2.89 32.29
CA SER A 8 50.27 2.31 31.13
C SER A 8 48.81 2.82 31.11
N PRO A 9 48.29 3.28 29.96
CA PRO A 9 46.87 3.55 29.83
C PRO A 9 46.10 2.21 29.85
N PRO A 10 44.91 2.15 30.49
CA PRO A 10 44.09 0.95 30.53
C PRO A 10 43.65 0.60 29.09
N THR A 11 44.30 -0.42 28.53
CA THR A 11 44.04 -0.94 27.19
C THR A 11 43.19 -2.19 27.35
N GLY A 12 41.89 -2.10 27.08
CA GLY A 12 41.04 -3.28 26.97
C GLY A 12 39.53 -3.07 27.07
N GLU A 13 39.05 -2.23 28.00
CA GLU A 13 37.60 -2.18 28.32
C GLU A 13 36.81 -1.03 27.66
N VAL A 14 37.47 -0.11 26.95
CA VAL A 14 36.78 1.05 26.34
C VAL A 14 36.29 0.76 24.91
N LEU A 15 36.78 -0.30 24.25
CA LEU A 15 36.44 -0.59 22.85
C LEU A 15 35.17 -1.42 22.65
N ASP A 16 34.64 -2.07 23.70
CA ASP A 16 33.37 -2.83 23.58
C ASP A 16 32.12 -1.92 23.55
N ARG A 17 32.29 -0.62 23.87
CA ARG A 17 31.25 0.41 23.70
C ARG A 17 31.19 0.98 22.27
N TYR A 18 32.14 0.59 21.42
CA TYR A 18 32.25 1.00 20.01
C TYR A 18 31.89 -0.14 19.04
N ARG A 19 31.17 -1.16 19.50
CA ARG A 19 30.42 -2.01 18.57
C ARG A 19 29.27 -1.19 18.01
N ALA A 20 29.01 -1.37 16.72
CA ALA A 20 27.86 -0.83 15.99
C ALA A 20 26.67 -0.62 16.93
N ASP A 21 26.08 0.58 17.00
CA ASP A 21 24.84 0.80 17.73
C ASP A 21 23.71 0.48 16.75
N PRO A 22 23.20 -0.76 16.72
CA PRO A 22 22.10 -1.11 15.86
C PRO A 22 20.84 -0.32 16.23
N VAL A 23 20.77 0.34 17.40
CA VAL A 23 19.59 1.11 17.83
C VAL A 23 19.38 2.32 16.93
N THR A 24 20.39 3.17 16.76
CA THR A 24 20.27 4.38 15.91
C THR A 24 19.95 4.03 14.46
N ALA A 25 20.67 3.05 13.89
CA ALA A 25 20.39 2.55 12.54
C ALA A 25 18.95 2.00 12.40
N ARG A 26 18.47 1.22 13.38
CA ARG A 26 17.09 0.73 13.40
C ARG A 26 16.07 1.86 13.48
N LYS A 27 16.29 2.86 14.34
CA LYS A 27 15.41 4.03 14.47
C LYS A 27 15.34 4.82 13.16
N ILE A 28 16.47 5.07 12.51
CA ILE A 28 16.49 5.74 11.19
C ILE A 28 15.73 4.90 10.16
N ASN A 29 16.05 3.61 10.03
CA ASN A 29 15.36 2.74 9.09
C ASN A 29 13.84 2.63 9.36
N ARG A 30 13.43 2.72 10.63
CA ARG A 30 12.02 2.78 11.01
C ARG A 30 11.34 4.04 10.46
N LEU A 31 11.98 5.20 10.54
CA LEU A 31 11.47 6.45 9.94
C LEU A 31 11.30 6.33 8.41
N PHE A 32 12.30 5.79 7.72
CA PHE A 32 12.24 5.56 6.27
C PHE A 32 11.12 4.60 5.85
N ARG A 33 10.91 3.54 6.63
CA ARG A 33 9.85 2.55 6.35
C ARG A 33 8.46 3.10 6.60
N ALA A 34 8.28 3.89 7.65
CA ALA A 34 6.97 4.39 8.03
C ALA A 34 6.52 5.60 7.20
N ILE A 35 7.44 6.54 6.94
CA ILE A 35 7.12 7.83 6.34
C ILE A 35 7.58 7.84 4.88
N ARG A 36 6.61 7.93 3.96
CA ARG A 36 6.84 7.81 2.51
C ARG A 36 6.62 9.13 1.78
N PRO A 37 7.35 9.41 0.69
CA PRO A 37 7.10 10.56 -0.19
C PRO A 37 5.66 10.55 -0.68
N GLY A 38 4.93 11.64 -0.42
CA GLY A 38 3.51 11.76 -0.77
C GLY A 38 2.57 10.74 -0.10
N GLY A 39 3.08 9.92 0.84
CA GLY A 39 2.38 8.75 1.39
C GLY A 39 2.34 7.53 0.45
N GLY A 40 3.14 7.52 -0.63
CA GLY A 40 3.19 6.43 -1.61
C GLY A 40 3.86 5.14 -1.09
N SER A 41 4.09 4.17 -1.99
CA SER A 41 4.66 2.86 -1.64
C SER A 41 6.19 2.84 -1.55
N THR A 42 6.88 3.71 -2.27
CA THR A 42 8.35 3.76 -2.30
C THR A 42 8.91 4.48 -1.08
N GLU A 43 9.98 3.96 -0.47
CA GLU A 43 10.67 4.66 0.62
C GLU A 43 11.34 5.93 0.10
N TYR A 44 11.63 6.89 0.98
CA TYR A 44 12.61 7.91 0.62
C TYR A 44 13.96 7.25 0.30
N THR A 45 14.61 7.72 -0.74
CA THR A 45 16.00 7.38 -1.03
C THR A 45 16.94 8.15 -0.11
N ASN A 46 18.15 7.63 0.12
CA ASN A 46 19.16 8.34 0.91
C ASN A 46 19.45 9.72 0.31
N LYS A 47 19.52 9.80 -1.02
CA LYS A 47 19.77 11.03 -1.75
C LYS A 47 18.68 12.09 -1.51
N GLU A 48 17.41 11.73 -1.62
CA GLU A 48 16.30 12.67 -1.41
C GLU A 48 16.32 13.28 0.00
N VAL A 49 16.58 12.46 1.02
CA VAL A 49 16.67 12.94 2.40
C VAL A 49 17.91 13.79 2.59
N ALA A 50 19.08 13.32 2.11
CA ALA A 50 20.36 14.01 2.22
C ALA A 50 20.34 15.38 1.57
N ASP A 51 19.80 15.49 0.35
CA ASP A 51 19.63 16.76 -0.38
C ASP A 51 18.75 17.73 0.42
N ARG A 52 17.71 17.23 1.10
CA ARG A 52 16.78 18.07 1.86
C ARG A 52 17.35 18.57 3.19
N ILE A 53 18.18 17.78 3.86
CA ILE A 53 18.74 18.11 5.17
C ILE A 53 20.16 18.69 5.08
N GLY A 54 20.74 18.80 3.87
CA GLY A 54 22.09 19.31 3.66
C GLY A 54 23.19 18.35 4.13
N ALA A 55 22.99 17.04 3.91
CA ALA A 55 23.94 15.99 4.27
C ALA A 55 24.47 15.24 3.04
N SER A 56 25.46 14.36 3.23
CA SER A 56 25.93 13.43 2.20
C SER A 56 25.03 12.18 2.16
N ASP A 57 24.63 11.74 0.95
CA ASP A 57 23.85 10.50 0.79
C ASP A 57 24.58 9.28 1.35
N THR A 58 25.90 9.28 1.22
CA THR A 58 26.76 8.15 1.54
C THR A 58 26.92 8.06 3.05
N TYR A 59 27.06 9.22 3.71
CA TYR A 59 27.05 9.29 5.16
C TYR A 59 25.71 8.83 5.74
N LEU A 60 24.58 9.21 5.13
CA LEU A 60 23.27 8.72 5.54
C LEU A 60 23.11 7.21 5.32
N GLY A 61 23.69 6.67 4.23
CA GLY A 61 23.81 5.22 4.00
C GLY A 61 24.54 4.52 5.15
N TYR A 62 25.72 5.01 5.52
CA TYR A 62 26.50 4.44 6.63
C TYR A 62 25.76 4.49 7.98
N LEU A 63 24.98 5.55 8.25
CA LEU A 63 24.13 5.62 9.44
C LEU A 63 23.02 4.56 9.43
N ARG A 64 22.39 4.33 8.26
CA ARG A 64 21.33 3.32 8.10
C ARG A 64 21.85 1.89 8.18
N GLU A 65 23.09 1.66 7.75
CA GLU A 65 23.77 0.37 7.82
C GLU A 65 24.36 0.09 9.21
N GLY A 66 24.48 1.13 10.06
CA GLY A 66 25.09 1.04 11.37
C GLY A 66 26.62 1.06 11.36
N GLU A 67 27.22 1.42 10.21
CA GLU A 67 28.67 1.64 10.09
C GLU A 67 29.12 2.94 10.77
N ARG A 68 28.18 3.88 10.97
CA ARG A 68 28.37 5.10 11.75
C ARG A 68 27.34 5.17 12.88
N LEU A 69 27.82 5.52 14.07
CA LEU A 69 27.09 5.33 15.34
C LEU A 69 26.39 6.61 15.80
N ASP A 70 27.12 7.71 15.72
CA ASP A 70 26.70 8.98 16.29
C ASP A 70 26.64 10.04 15.20
N PRO A 71 25.47 10.25 14.59
CA PRO A 71 25.29 11.44 13.77
C PRO A 71 25.54 12.67 14.66
N PRO A 72 26.18 13.73 14.15
CA PRO A 72 26.27 14.97 14.88
C PRO A 72 24.85 15.42 15.26
N ILE A 73 24.68 15.99 16.45
CA ILE A 73 23.36 16.35 16.99
C ILE A 73 22.55 17.17 15.97
N SER A 74 23.19 18.11 15.26
CA SER A 74 22.55 18.89 14.19
C SER A 74 21.94 18.03 13.09
N LEU A 75 22.64 16.98 12.65
CA LEU A 75 22.14 16.05 11.65
C LEU A 75 21.02 15.18 12.21
N ALA A 76 21.17 14.66 13.44
CA ALA A 76 20.10 13.89 14.08
C ALA A 76 18.80 14.72 14.16
N ARG A 77 18.89 15.99 14.59
CA ARG A 77 17.74 16.91 14.60
C ARG A 77 17.18 17.16 13.21
N ALA A 78 18.03 17.31 12.20
CA ALA A 78 17.58 17.53 10.83
C ALA A 78 16.84 16.30 10.26
N ILE A 79 17.29 15.08 10.57
CA ILE A 79 16.59 13.84 10.22
C ILE A 79 15.25 13.75 10.95
N GLU A 80 15.24 13.98 12.27
CA GLU A 80 14.01 13.99 13.07
C GLU A 80 12.99 14.99 12.51
N GLU A 81 13.42 16.22 12.27
CA GLU A 81 12.59 17.27 11.69
C GLU A 81 12.09 16.90 10.29
N PHE A 82 12.96 16.36 9.41
CA PHE A 82 12.58 15.93 8.07
C PHE A 82 11.45 14.90 8.10
N PHE A 83 11.52 13.93 9.02
CA PHE A 83 10.49 12.91 9.20
C PHE A 83 9.32 13.36 10.10
N GLY A 84 9.43 14.52 10.78
CA GLY A 84 8.42 14.94 11.75
C GLY A 84 8.44 14.12 13.06
N ALA A 85 9.55 13.41 13.31
CA ALA A 85 9.78 12.76 14.59
C ALA A 85 10.06 13.81 15.67
N LYS A 86 9.80 13.44 16.93
CA LYS A 86 10.09 14.33 18.05
C LYS A 86 11.59 14.51 18.23
N PRO A 87 12.04 15.73 18.59
CA PRO A 87 13.41 15.94 19.01
C PRO A 87 13.78 14.97 20.14
N GLY A 88 14.75 14.11 19.88
CA GLY A 88 15.47 13.29 20.86
C GLY A 88 15.17 11.82 20.68
N TYR A 89 14.38 11.48 19.67
CA TYR A 89 14.12 10.12 19.25
C TYR A 89 15.40 9.40 18.84
N LEU A 90 16.27 10.05 18.06
CA LEU A 90 17.51 9.46 17.55
C LEU A 90 18.66 9.49 18.57
N ASP A 91 18.47 10.09 19.75
CA ASP A 91 19.47 10.03 20.79
C ASP A 91 19.61 8.55 21.27
N PRO A 92 20.84 8.02 21.46
CA PRO A 92 21.04 6.65 21.95
C PRO A 92 20.38 6.42 23.31
N ASP A 93 20.48 7.44 24.18
CA ASP A 93 19.89 7.46 25.52
C ASP A 93 18.52 8.17 25.56
N ALA A 94 17.78 8.15 24.45
CA ALA A 94 16.45 8.75 24.36
C ALA A 94 15.53 8.26 25.48
N ASP A 95 14.75 9.18 26.05
CA ASP A 95 13.70 8.84 27.02
C ASP A 95 12.78 7.75 26.42
N PRO A 96 12.63 6.58 27.06
CA PRO A 96 11.76 5.51 26.59
C PRO A 96 10.32 5.98 26.30
N ALA A 97 9.82 7.00 26.99
CA ALA A 97 8.50 7.57 26.72
C ALA A 97 8.45 8.34 25.39
N ILE A 98 9.54 9.01 24.99
CA ILE A 98 9.66 9.65 23.68
C ILE A 98 9.70 8.58 22.59
N VAL A 99 10.52 7.54 22.78
CA VAL A 99 10.65 6.42 21.83
C VAL A 99 9.31 5.73 21.62
N ALA A 100 8.64 5.33 22.70
CA ALA A 100 7.33 4.67 22.62
C ALA A 100 6.27 5.54 21.94
N LYS A 101 6.26 6.85 22.22
CA LYS A 101 5.31 7.78 21.57
C LYS A 101 5.57 7.91 20.07
N VAL A 102 6.84 8.01 19.66
CA VAL A 102 7.20 8.08 18.24
C VAL A 102 6.89 6.75 17.55
N ASP A 103 7.23 5.62 18.14
CA ASP A 103 6.98 4.30 17.54
C ASP A 103 5.48 4.03 17.35
N CYS A 104 4.65 4.37 18.35
CA CYS A 104 3.20 4.29 18.24
C CYS A 104 2.66 5.21 17.13
N HIS A 105 3.25 6.40 16.97
CA HIS A 105 2.87 7.32 15.90
C HIS A 105 3.24 6.75 14.52
N LEU A 106 4.45 6.23 14.36
CA LEU A 106 4.92 5.63 13.12
C LEU A 106 4.10 4.39 12.73
N GLU A 107 3.65 3.59 13.71
CA GLU A 107 2.74 2.48 13.47
C GLU A 107 1.39 2.95 12.90
N MET A 108 0.80 4.02 13.44
CA MET A 108 -0.44 4.59 12.89
C MET A 108 -0.24 5.10 11.46
N VAL A 109 0.90 5.76 11.17
CA VAL A 109 1.25 6.23 9.82
C VAL A 109 1.38 5.06 8.84
N GLU A 110 2.03 3.97 9.25
CA GLU A 110 2.16 2.74 8.45
C GLU A 110 0.80 2.14 8.14
N LYS A 111 -0.05 1.95 9.16
CA LYS A 111 -1.42 1.45 9.00
C LYS A 111 -2.24 2.33 8.06
N LEU A 112 -2.16 3.65 8.22
CA LEU A 112 -2.88 4.57 7.35
C LEU A 112 -2.40 4.46 5.89
N ASN A 113 -1.09 4.49 5.64
CA ASN A 113 -0.56 4.35 4.29
C ASN A 113 -0.88 2.97 3.68
N ARG A 114 -0.91 1.91 4.50
CA ARG A 114 -1.36 0.58 4.10
C ARG A 114 -2.80 0.62 3.56
N LEU A 115 -3.72 1.29 4.26
CA LEU A 115 -5.11 1.43 3.77
C LEU A 115 -5.18 2.13 2.41
N PHE A 116 -4.44 3.22 2.23
CA PHE A 116 -4.39 3.97 0.96
C PHE A 116 -3.86 3.13 -0.20
N HIS A 117 -2.87 2.27 0.06
CA HIS A 117 -2.25 1.43 -0.95
C HIS A 117 -3.11 0.20 -1.30
N THR A 118 -3.63 -0.46 -0.28
CA THR A 118 -4.32 -1.73 -0.41
C THR A 118 -5.79 -1.56 -0.80
N ILE A 119 -6.47 -0.47 -0.44
CA ILE A 119 -7.89 -0.30 -0.75
C ILE A 119 -8.03 0.72 -1.88
N ARG A 120 -8.68 0.32 -2.98
CA ARG A 120 -8.86 1.18 -4.17
C ARG A 120 -10.08 2.07 -4.00
N SER A 121 -10.05 3.22 -4.66
CA SER A 121 -11.20 4.13 -4.74
C SER A 121 -12.39 3.45 -5.42
N GLY A 122 -13.58 4.07 -5.36
CA GLY A 122 -14.84 3.51 -5.87
C GLY A 122 -14.79 3.07 -7.34
N ASP A 123 -13.89 3.66 -8.13
CA ASP A 123 -13.66 3.30 -9.53
C ASP A 123 -12.77 2.06 -9.70
N GLY A 124 -12.30 1.44 -8.60
CA GLY A 124 -11.56 0.17 -8.56
C GLY A 124 -10.09 0.23 -9.01
N GLU A 125 -9.70 1.23 -9.81
CA GLU A 125 -8.40 1.19 -10.49
C GLU A 125 -7.27 1.94 -9.78
N ARG A 126 -7.57 3.00 -9.01
CA ARG A 126 -6.55 3.87 -8.38
C ARG A 126 -6.62 3.89 -6.86
N GLU A 127 -5.50 4.26 -6.25
CA GLU A 127 -5.44 4.59 -4.82
C GLU A 127 -6.36 5.75 -4.49
N TYR A 128 -6.84 5.76 -3.25
CA TYR A 128 -7.51 6.94 -2.70
C TYR A 128 -6.56 8.15 -2.72
N THR A 129 -7.07 9.29 -3.14
CA THR A 129 -6.37 10.56 -2.98
C THR A 129 -6.64 11.13 -1.60
N ASN A 130 -5.71 11.97 -1.11
CA ASN A 130 -5.92 12.70 0.14
C ASN A 130 -7.19 13.54 0.12
N LYS A 131 -7.57 14.07 -1.06
CA LYS A 131 -8.78 14.87 -1.24
C LYS A 131 -10.04 14.03 -1.06
N GLU A 132 -10.14 12.86 -1.70
CA GLU A 132 -11.32 12.00 -1.57
C GLU A 132 -11.59 11.57 -0.14
N VAL A 133 -10.55 11.17 0.59
CA VAL A 133 -10.69 10.78 2.00
C VAL A 133 -11.05 12.00 2.84
N ALA A 134 -10.41 13.14 2.60
CA ALA A 134 -10.68 14.37 3.33
C ALA A 134 -12.12 14.88 3.13
N ASP A 135 -12.64 14.83 1.90
CA ASP A 135 -14.00 15.24 1.55
C ASP A 135 -15.04 14.35 2.28
N ARG A 136 -14.78 13.03 2.38
CA ARG A 136 -15.67 12.10 3.10
C ARG A 136 -15.62 12.25 4.62
N VAL A 137 -14.47 12.63 5.18
CA VAL A 137 -14.27 12.82 6.63
C VAL A 137 -14.54 14.25 7.08
N ASN A 138 -14.80 15.17 6.14
CA ASN A 138 -14.98 16.60 6.39
C ASN A 138 -13.76 17.26 7.07
N VAL A 139 -12.56 16.98 6.54
CA VAL A 139 -11.30 17.61 6.95
C VAL A 139 -10.56 18.16 5.72
N SER A 140 -9.43 18.82 5.90
CA SER A 140 -8.64 19.29 4.74
C SER A 140 -7.79 18.16 4.14
N ALA A 141 -7.62 18.15 2.82
CA ALA A 141 -6.70 17.25 2.12
C ALA A 141 -5.25 17.39 2.62
N ALA A 142 -4.86 18.61 2.99
CA ALA A 142 -3.55 18.87 3.60
C ALA A 142 -3.39 18.15 4.94
N TYR A 143 -4.43 18.12 5.77
CA TYR A 143 -4.43 17.41 7.05
C TYR A 143 -4.23 15.89 6.87
N ILE A 144 -4.96 15.24 5.96
CA ILE A 144 -4.74 13.82 5.62
C ILE A 144 -3.31 13.60 5.11
N GLY A 145 -2.81 14.48 4.24
CA GLY A 145 -1.44 14.42 3.76
C GLY A 145 -0.39 14.56 4.88
N TYR A 146 -0.64 15.40 5.89
CA TYR A 146 0.26 15.53 7.04
C TYR A 146 0.24 14.31 7.95
N LEU A 147 -0.93 13.69 8.16
CA LEU A 147 -1.03 12.42 8.89
C LEU A 147 -0.23 11.32 8.20
N ARG A 148 -0.43 11.12 6.89
CA ARG A 148 0.31 10.12 6.09
C ARG A 148 1.83 10.30 6.06
N ARG A 149 2.30 11.52 6.34
CA ARG A 149 3.73 11.86 6.40
C ARG A 149 4.28 11.91 7.82
N GLY A 150 3.50 11.57 8.84
CA GLY A 150 3.92 11.70 10.25
C GLY A 150 4.21 13.13 10.69
N LYS A 151 3.71 14.14 9.96
CA LYS A 151 3.93 15.57 10.25
C LYS A 151 2.90 16.16 11.21
N ARG A 152 1.86 15.38 11.52
CA ARG A 152 0.80 15.75 12.45
C ARG A 152 0.65 14.62 13.45
N ASP A 153 0.43 14.98 14.71
CA ASP A 153 0.07 14.02 15.76
C ASP A 153 -1.18 13.22 15.39
N PHE A 154 -1.48 12.19 16.20
CA PHE A 154 -2.65 11.35 16.06
C PHE A 154 -3.92 12.16 15.79
N PRO A 155 -4.77 11.70 14.86
CA PRO A 155 -6.09 12.26 14.71
C PRO A 155 -6.91 12.08 16.00
N THR A 156 -7.90 12.93 16.20
CA THR A 156 -8.92 12.65 17.23
C THR A 156 -9.59 11.30 16.93
N ILE A 157 -10.04 10.59 17.96
CA ILE A 157 -10.70 9.28 17.81
C ILE A 157 -11.81 9.34 16.75
N TRP A 158 -12.66 10.37 16.79
CA TRP A 158 -13.73 10.54 15.80
C TRP A 158 -13.22 10.59 14.35
N VAL A 159 -12.21 11.42 14.07
CA VAL A 159 -11.57 11.47 12.74
C VAL A 159 -10.97 10.13 12.34
N ALA A 160 -10.32 9.42 13.27
CA ALA A 160 -9.77 8.09 13.00
C ALA A 160 -10.88 7.11 12.57
N ARG A 161 -12.03 7.13 13.26
CA ARG A 161 -13.16 6.24 12.96
C ARG A 161 -13.83 6.55 11.63
N GLU A 162 -13.94 7.83 11.28
CA GLU A 162 -14.44 8.20 9.95
C GLU A 162 -13.47 7.80 8.83
N ILE A 163 -12.16 7.90 9.05
CA ILE A 163 -11.16 7.39 8.09
C ILE A 163 -11.30 5.86 7.93
N GLU A 164 -11.36 5.10 9.03
CA GLU A 164 -11.54 3.64 9.00
C GLU A 164 -12.81 3.24 8.24
N LYS A 165 -13.91 3.97 8.45
CA LYS A 165 -15.17 3.78 7.75
C LYS A 165 -15.05 4.06 6.24
N VAL A 166 -14.31 5.09 5.82
CA VAL A 166 -14.05 5.36 4.39
C VAL A 166 -13.36 4.18 3.72
N PHE A 167 -12.46 3.52 4.43
CA PHE A 167 -11.74 2.33 3.97
C PHE A 167 -12.50 1.03 4.22
N GLY A 168 -13.62 1.05 4.94
CA GLY A 168 -14.39 -0.16 5.27
C GLY A 168 -13.65 -1.13 6.19
N VAL A 169 -12.72 -0.63 7.01
CA VAL A 169 -12.00 -1.46 8.01
C VAL A 169 -12.65 -1.34 9.39
N LEU A 170 -12.30 -2.26 10.28
CA LEU A 170 -12.88 -2.32 11.60
C LEU A 170 -12.51 -1.09 12.44
N PRO A 171 -13.47 -0.55 13.23
CA PRO A 171 -13.19 0.59 14.08
C PRO A 171 -12.10 0.28 15.11
N GLY A 172 -11.08 1.14 15.20
CA GLY A 172 -10.01 1.08 16.21
C GLY A 172 -8.72 0.46 15.71
N TYR A 173 -8.63 0.19 14.42
CA TYR A 173 -7.41 -0.20 13.74
C TYR A 173 -6.32 0.90 13.80
N LEU A 174 -6.70 2.17 13.65
CA LEU A 174 -5.82 3.34 13.67
C LEU A 174 -5.58 3.91 15.08
N ASP A 175 -6.23 3.35 16.11
CA ASP A 175 -6.09 3.84 17.47
C ASP A 175 -4.69 3.56 18.05
N PRO A 176 -4.16 4.46 18.88
CA PRO A 176 -2.96 4.17 19.66
C PRO A 176 -3.26 3.04 20.65
N GLY A 177 -2.52 1.93 20.55
CA GLY A 177 -2.77 0.74 21.37
C GLY A 177 -3.99 -0.07 20.92
N ALA A 178 -4.31 -0.03 19.62
CA ALA A 178 -5.34 -0.86 18.99
C ALA A 178 -5.30 -2.32 19.49
N ASN A 179 -6.47 -2.93 19.65
CA ASN A 179 -6.59 -4.33 20.05
C ASN A 179 -5.84 -5.22 19.03
N PRO A 180 -4.88 -6.06 19.47
CA PRO A 180 -4.13 -6.96 18.58
C PRO A 180 -5.01 -7.82 17.68
N GLU A 181 -6.16 -8.30 18.17
CA GLU A 181 -7.09 -9.12 17.37
C GLU A 181 -7.73 -8.31 16.24
N THR A 182 -8.06 -7.04 16.50
CA THR A 182 -8.60 -6.13 15.48
C THR A 182 -7.55 -5.82 14.42
N VAL A 183 -6.32 -5.52 14.85
CA VAL A 183 -5.20 -5.28 13.94
C VAL A 183 -4.95 -6.51 13.08
N GLU A 184 -4.85 -7.69 13.69
CA GLU A 184 -4.56 -8.92 12.97
C GLU A 184 -5.66 -9.26 11.95
N MET A 185 -6.94 -9.12 12.32
CA MET A 185 -8.05 -9.38 11.41
C MET A 185 -8.02 -8.44 10.19
N VAL A 186 -7.80 -7.14 10.41
CA VAL A 186 -7.68 -6.17 9.31
C VAL A 186 -6.46 -6.49 8.45
N GLU A 187 -5.28 -6.75 9.03
CA GLU A 187 -4.07 -7.07 8.26
C GLU A 187 -4.22 -8.35 7.42
N ARG A 188 -4.90 -9.38 7.95
CA ARG A 188 -5.22 -10.59 7.18
C ARG A 188 -6.14 -10.26 5.99
N GLN A 189 -7.17 -9.44 6.19
CA GLN A 189 -8.06 -9.00 5.11
C GLN A 189 -7.32 -8.20 4.03
N LEU A 190 -6.48 -7.23 4.44
CA LEU A 190 -5.67 -6.44 3.51
C LEU A 190 -4.71 -7.33 2.71
N SER A 191 -4.06 -8.29 3.37
CA SER A 191 -3.16 -9.25 2.71
C SER A 191 -3.89 -10.13 1.69
N MET A 192 -5.11 -10.58 2.01
CA MET A 192 -5.95 -11.34 1.08
C MET A 192 -6.34 -10.52 -0.15
N ILE A 193 -6.71 -9.25 0.04
CA ILE A 193 -7.03 -8.33 -1.07
C ILE A 193 -5.83 -8.16 -2.00
N GLU A 194 -4.63 -8.00 -1.46
CA GLU A 194 -3.40 -7.88 -2.26
C GLU A 194 -3.09 -9.16 -3.04
N ALA A 195 -3.21 -10.32 -2.39
CA ALA A 195 -2.98 -11.61 -3.04
C ALA A 195 -3.95 -11.84 -4.20
N LEU A 196 -5.25 -11.59 -4.00
CA LEU A 196 -6.27 -11.73 -5.05
C LEU A 196 -6.02 -10.79 -6.22
N ARG A 197 -5.54 -9.57 -5.97
CA ARG A 197 -5.20 -8.63 -7.04
C ARG A 197 -3.95 -9.03 -7.79
N ALA A 198 -2.91 -9.50 -7.10
CA ALA A 198 -1.71 -10.00 -7.76
C ALA A 198 -2.04 -11.18 -8.69
N GLU A 199 -2.91 -12.07 -8.24
CA GLU A 199 -3.42 -13.18 -9.06
C GLU A 199 -4.21 -12.67 -10.28
N LEU A 200 -5.16 -11.75 -10.08
CA LEU A 200 -5.94 -11.19 -11.19
C LEU A 200 -5.06 -10.46 -12.21
N GLN A 201 -4.02 -9.75 -11.75
CA GLN A 201 -3.05 -9.09 -12.63
C GLN A 201 -2.24 -10.10 -13.44
N LEU A 202 -1.82 -11.21 -12.82
CA LEU A 202 -1.11 -12.29 -13.49
C LEU A 202 -1.99 -12.92 -14.57
N GLN A 203 -3.26 -13.23 -14.26
CA GLN A 203 -4.22 -13.76 -15.23
C GLN A 203 -4.42 -12.81 -16.42
N ASN A 204 -4.61 -11.52 -16.15
CA ASN A 204 -4.74 -10.51 -17.21
C ASN A 204 -3.49 -10.43 -18.10
N SER A 205 -2.28 -10.52 -17.51
CA SER A 205 -1.04 -10.51 -18.27
C SER A 205 -0.88 -11.74 -19.17
N LEU A 206 -1.29 -12.92 -18.69
CA LEU A 206 -1.26 -14.16 -19.47
C LEU A 206 -2.24 -14.11 -20.63
N LEU A 207 -3.44 -13.59 -20.41
CA LEU A 207 -4.43 -13.40 -21.47
C LEU A 207 -3.93 -12.43 -22.55
N GLN A 208 -3.28 -11.33 -22.15
CA GLN A 208 -2.68 -10.39 -23.10
C GLN A 208 -1.56 -11.03 -23.94
N ASP A 209 -0.68 -11.84 -23.32
CA ASP A 209 0.37 -12.57 -24.05
C ASP A 209 -0.22 -13.60 -25.03
N GLN A 210 -1.28 -14.32 -24.62
CA GLN A 210 -1.99 -15.25 -25.50
C GLN A 210 -2.60 -14.56 -26.73
N LEU A 211 -3.23 -13.40 -26.54
CA LEU A 211 -3.78 -12.60 -27.64
C LEU A 211 -2.67 -12.15 -28.61
N LEU A 212 -1.55 -11.66 -28.10
CA LEU A 212 -0.40 -11.23 -28.91
C LEU A 212 0.20 -12.38 -29.74
N ARG A 213 0.22 -13.60 -29.18
CA ARG A 213 0.64 -14.80 -29.91
C ARG A 213 -0.34 -15.22 -31.01
N LEU A 214 -1.64 -15.01 -30.81
CA LEU A 214 -2.64 -15.29 -31.83
C LEU A 214 -2.56 -14.27 -32.96
N GLU A 215 -2.42 -12.98 -32.64
CA GLU A 215 -2.26 -11.91 -33.63
C GLU A 215 -1.01 -12.12 -34.49
N SER A 216 0.12 -12.50 -33.89
CA SER A 216 1.36 -12.77 -34.64
C SER A 216 1.26 -14.00 -35.55
N ARG A 217 0.52 -15.05 -35.16
CA ARG A 217 0.25 -16.20 -36.05
C ARG A 217 -0.58 -15.82 -37.27
N THR A 218 -1.61 -14.98 -37.10
CA THR A 218 -2.45 -14.53 -38.21
C THR A 218 -1.75 -13.59 -39.19
N ALA A 219 -0.63 -12.98 -38.79
CA ALA A 219 0.16 -12.10 -39.65
C ALA A 219 1.12 -12.86 -40.58
N ASP A 220 1.55 -14.07 -40.19
CA ASP A 220 2.52 -14.90 -40.94
C ASP A 220 1.82 -15.90 -41.87
N ASP A 221 0.64 -16.41 -41.48
CA ASP A 221 -0.25 -17.14 -42.36
C ASP A 221 -1.03 -16.14 -43.24
N GLY A 222 -0.48 -15.78 -44.40
CA GLY A 222 -1.18 -14.99 -45.42
C GLY A 222 -2.61 -15.52 -45.68
N PRO A 223 -3.53 -14.67 -46.18
CA PRO A 223 -4.95 -15.00 -46.27
C PRO A 223 -5.13 -16.39 -46.88
N PRO A 224 -5.89 -17.30 -46.21
CA PRO A 224 -6.02 -18.66 -46.67
C PRO A 224 -6.46 -18.65 -48.14
N PRO A 225 -5.85 -19.47 -49.00
CA PRO A 225 -6.17 -19.47 -50.42
C PRO A 225 -7.68 -19.64 -50.57
N ALA A 226 -8.31 -18.71 -51.30
CA ALA A 226 -9.75 -18.67 -51.49
C ALA A 226 -10.21 -19.99 -52.09
N ASP A 227 -10.83 -20.85 -51.27
CA ASP A 227 -11.39 -22.11 -51.70
C ASP A 227 -12.66 -21.82 -52.53
N PRO A 228 -12.64 -22.02 -53.87
CA PRO A 228 -13.73 -21.59 -54.74
C PRO A 228 -15.03 -22.38 -54.53
N GLN A 229 -15.01 -23.45 -53.72
CA GLN A 229 -16.15 -24.33 -53.48
C GLN A 229 -16.83 -24.11 -52.13
N ARG A 230 -16.40 -23.13 -51.33
CA ARG A 230 -16.97 -22.90 -49.99
C ARG A 230 -18.34 -22.23 -50.08
N ASP A 231 -19.39 -23.00 -49.75
CA ASP A 231 -20.78 -22.54 -49.70
C ASP A 231 -20.92 -21.32 -48.76
N PRO A 232 -21.39 -20.15 -49.26
CA PRO A 232 -21.49 -18.91 -48.49
C PRO A 232 -22.44 -18.99 -47.29
N ALA A 233 -23.32 -20.02 -47.23
CA ALA A 233 -24.21 -20.24 -46.10
C ALA A 233 -23.50 -20.89 -44.89
N VAL A 234 -22.44 -21.68 -45.12
CA VAL A 234 -21.71 -22.40 -44.06
C VAL A 234 -20.67 -21.49 -43.40
N ALA A 235 -19.98 -20.65 -44.18
CA ALA A 235 -18.93 -19.74 -43.69
C ALA A 235 -19.42 -18.79 -42.58
N ARG A 236 -20.64 -18.25 -42.69
CA ARG A 236 -21.20 -17.29 -41.72
C ARG A 236 -21.54 -17.89 -40.35
N ARG A 237 -21.72 -19.23 -40.26
CA ARG A 237 -22.00 -19.92 -38.99
C ARG A 237 -20.72 -20.25 -38.23
N THR A 238 -19.67 -20.70 -38.93
CA THR A 238 -18.39 -21.08 -38.33
C THR A 238 -17.60 -19.89 -37.80
N ASP A 239 -17.60 -18.75 -38.50
CA ASP A 239 -16.81 -17.58 -38.09
C ASP A 239 -17.35 -16.93 -36.81
N ARG A 240 -18.66 -17.09 -36.52
CA ARG A 240 -19.28 -16.55 -35.30
C ARG A 240 -19.09 -17.46 -34.07
N GLN A 241 -18.87 -18.76 -34.28
CA GLN A 241 -18.62 -19.72 -33.20
C GLN A 241 -17.13 -19.88 -32.88
N LEU A 242 -16.22 -19.76 -33.86
CA LEU A 242 -14.77 -19.89 -33.62
C LEU A 242 -14.10 -18.64 -33.00
N ALA A 243 -14.78 -17.49 -32.94
CA ALA A 243 -14.21 -16.25 -32.40
C ALA A 243 -14.33 -16.09 -30.86
N MET A 244 -14.81 -17.11 -30.14
CA MET A 244 -14.92 -17.07 -28.67
C MET A 244 -13.69 -17.75 -28.03
N PRO A 245 -12.94 -17.05 -27.16
CA PRO A 245 -11.84 -17.65 -26.40
C PRO A 245 -12.36 -18.87 -25.62
N GLU A 246 -11.60 -19.97 -25.59
CA GLU A 246 -12.03 -21.22 -24.93
C GLU A 246 -12.44 -21.04 -23.46
N GLY A 247 -11.82 -20.09 -22.74
CA GLY A 247 -12.21 -19.74 -21.38
C GLY A 247 -13.62 -19.14 -21.26
N LEU A 248 -14.08 -18.44 -22.29
CA LEU A 248 -15.42 -17.82 -22.33
C LEU A 248 -16.51 -18.83 -22.69
N ARG A 249 -16.14 -19.89 -23.45
CA ARG A 249 -17.00 -21.06 -23.67
C ARG A 249 -17.21 -21.86 -22.39
N ALA A 250 -16.14 -22.16 -21.67
CA ALA A 250 -16.24 -22.86 -20.39
C ALA A 250 -17.09 -22.07 -19.37
N HIS A 251 -17.05 -20.74 -19.40
CA HIS A 251 -17.91 -19.91 -18.55
C HIS A 251 -19.39 -19.90 -18.99
N LEU A 252 -19.67 -19.94 -20.29
CA LEU A 252 -21.05 -20.04 -20.79
C LEU A 252 -21.66 -21.41 -20.52
N ASP A 253 -20.88 -22.48 -20.64
CA ASP A 253 -21.34 -23.84 -20.34
C ASP A 253 -21.68 -23.97 -18.85
N VAL A 254 -20.88 -23.35 -17.95
CA VAL A 254 -21.20 -23.28 -16.51
C VAL A 254 -22.45 -22.42 -16.23
N LEU A 255 -22.64 -21.32 -16.97
CA LEU A 255 -23.84 -20.49 -16.83
C LEU A 255 -25.10 -21.19 -17.38
N GLU A 256 -24.98 -22.00 -18.42
CA GLU A 256 -26.07 -22.85 -18.93
C GLU A 256 -26.37 -24.02 -17.98
N GLU A 257 -25.36 -24.70 -17.42
CA GLU A 257 -25.54 -25.72 -16.37
C GLU A 257 -26.23 -25.14 -15.12
N LEU A 258 -25.88 -23.92 -14.69
CA LEU A 258 -26.52 -23.25 -13.56
C LEU A 258 -27.96 -22.84 -13.86
N ARG A 259 -28.25 -22.49 -15.12
CA ARG A 259 -29.60 -22.16 -15.60
C ARG A 259 -30.48 -23.41 -15.73
N GLU A 260 -29.92 -24.52 -16.19
CA GLU A 260 -30.61 -25.81 -16.32
C GLU A 260 -30.76 -26.53 -14.96
N GLY A 261 -29.86 -26.26 -14.01
CA GLY A 261 -29.88 -26.74 -12.63
C GLY A 261 -30.92 -26.10 -11.70
N GLY A 262 -31.81 -25.25 -12.23
CA GLY A 262 -32.97 -24.75 -11.47
C GLY A 262 -32.69 -23.62 -10.49
N LEU A 263 -31.60 -22.86 -10.66
CA LEU A 263 -31.50 -21.53 -10.05
C LEU A 263 -32.44 -20.59 -10.80
N SER A 264 -33.71 -20.62 -10.36
CA SER A 264 -34.81 -19.78 -10.82
C SER A 264 -34.36 -18.33 -11.05
N GLY A 265 -34.66 -17.80 -12.23
CA GLY A 265 -34.45 -16.39 -12.59
C GLY A 265 -35.08 -15.39 -11.60
N GLU A 266 -35.92 -15.84 -10.67
CA GLU A 266 -36.49 -15.01 -9.61
C GLU A 266 -35.44 -14.36 -8.71
N VAL A 267 -34.29 -14.98 -8.43
CA VAL A 267 -33.30 -14.35 -7.52
C VAL A 267 -32.55 -13.20 -8.21
N VAL A 268 -32.36 -13.30 -9.53
CA VAL A 268 -31.73 -12.25 -10.34
C VAL A 268 -32.73 -11.13 -10.66
N GLU A 269 -34.00 -11.47 -10.89
CA GLU A 269 -35.07 -10.51 -11.14
C GLU A 269 -35.47 -9.75 -9.85
N GLU A 270 -35.48 -10.41 -8.69
CA GLU A 270 -35.70 -9.76 -7.38
C GLU A 270 -34.53 -8.83 -7.00
N ALA A 271 -33.29 -9.19 -7.33
CA ALA A 271 -32.12 -8.33 -7.14
C ALA A 271 -32.15 -7.10 -8.07
N ALA A 272 -32.62 -7.27 -9.32
CA ALA A 272 -32.79 -6.17 -10.27
C ALA A 272 -33.93 -5.22 -9.87
N LEU A 273 -35.06 -5.75 -9.39
CA LEU A 273 -36.20 -4.97 -8.90
C LEU A 273 -35.87 -4.17 -7.62
N ARG A 274 -35.04 -4.72 -6.72
CA ARG A 274 -34.56 -3.99 -5.52
C ARG A 274 -33.56 -2.87 -5.85
N MET A 275 -32.88 -2.94 -6.98
CA MET A 275 -32.02 -1.84 -7.44
C MET A 275 -32.83 -0.72 -8.11
N GLN A 276 -33.91 -1.04 -8.82
CA GLN A 276 -34.77 -0.03 -9.47
C GLN A 276 -35.70 0.72 -8.50
N SER A 277 -36.06 0.14 -7.35
CA SER A 277 -36.91 0.81 -6.35
C SER A 277 -36.20 1.84 -5.47
N ARG A 278 -34.86 1.91 -5.52
CA ARG A 278 -34.08 2.89 -4.74
C ARG A 278 -33.96 4.27 -5.40
N ASP A 279 -34.20 4.36 -6.70
CA ASP A 279 -34.11 5.63 -7.45
C ASP A 279 -35.46 6.37 -7.55
N ALA A 280 -36.54 5.84 -6.96
CA ALA A 280 -37.88 6.41 -7.07
C ALA A 280 -38.36 7.21 -5.83
N ASP A 281 -37.55 7.32 -4.77
CA ASP A 281 -37.93 7.99 -3.50
C ASP A 281 -37.15 9.30 -3.23
N ASP A 282 -36.76 10.02 -4.29
CA ASP A 282 -36.30 11.40 -4.20
C ASP A 282 -37.34 12.34 -4.83
N GLY A 283 -38.39 12.63 -4.08
CA GLY A 283 -39.36 13.61 -4.50
C GLY A 283 -40.60 13.62 -3.62
N THR A 284 -40.57 14.38 -2.52
CA THR A 284 -41.51 15.48 -2.18
C THR A 284 -41.35 15.84 -0.71
N ARG A 285 -40.63 16.93 -0.41
CA ARG A 285 -40.76 17.63 0.88
C ARG A 285 -41.93 18.62 0.78
N PRO A 286 -42.96 18.54 1.63
CA PRO A 286 -43.94 19.61 1.75
C PRO A 286 -43.32 20.81 2.49
N SER A 287 -43.75 22.00 2.05
CA SER A 287 -43.36 23.33 2.53
C SER A 287 -43.84 23.64 3.94
#